data_AF-A0A350LMR5-F1
#
_entry.id   AF-A0A350LMR5-F1
#
_cell.length_a   1.000
_cell.length_b   1.000
_cell.length_c   1.000
_cell.angle_alpha   90.00
_cell.angle_beta   90.00
_cell.angle_gamma   90.00
#
_symmetry.space_group_name_H-M   'P 1'
#
loop_
_entity.id
_entity.type
_entity.pdbx_description
1 polymer ?
#
loop_
_entity_poly.entity_id
_entity_poly.type
_entity_poly.pdbx_seq_one_letter_code
_entity_poly.pdbx_strand_id
1 'polypeptide(L)'
;AAREALAPIMDEIEQWMARVETAREARLALLTVERTRALHDFAQVFIRLYSRTKQRRGLLDFDDLILRARDLLTDPSVAAWVLYRLDGGIDHILVDEAQDTSPVQWQVIERLAQEFTAGAGARADVRRTLFVVGDRKQSIYSFQGADAREFDRMRQEFGLRLDATGTPLQER
;
A
#
# COMPACT_ATOMS: atom_id res chain seq x y z
N ALA A 1 42.94 -28.48 34.69
CA ALA A 1 42.27 -29.77 34.34
C ALA A 1 41.75 -29.79 32.89
N ALA A 2 40.52 -29.35 32.58
CA ALA A 2 39.97 -29.47 31.22
C ALA A 2 40.69 -28.59 30.18
N ARG A 3 41.04 -27.35 30.54
CA ARG A 3 41.73 -26.40 29.63
C ARG A 3 43.16 -26.83 29.30
N GLU A 4 43.89 -27.43 30.24
CA GLU A 4 45.24 -27.97 30.02
C GLU A 4 45.22 -29.24 29.18
N ALA A 5 44.21 -30.09 29.36
CA ALA A 5 44.05 -31.33 28.59
C ALA A 5 43.73 -31.07 27.11
N LEU A 6 43.06 -29.95 26.80
CA LEU A 6 42.69 -29.57 25.43
C LEU A 6 43.74 -28.70 24.75
N ALA A 7 44.66 -28.09 25.49
CA ALA A 7 45.68 -27.18 24.97
C ALA A 7 46.43 -27.71 23.72
N PRO A 8 46.80 -29.00 23.60
CA PRO A 8 47.51 -29.52 22.43
C PRO A 8 46.69 -29.54 21.14
N ILE A 9 45.36 -29.52 21.23
CA ILE A 9 44.45 -29.61 20.06
C ILE A 9 43.67 -28.31 19.79
N MET A 10 43.92 -27.26 20.58
CA MET A 10 43.16 -26.00 20.47
C MET A 10 43.33 -25.34 19.10
N ASP A 11 44.55 -25.33 18.55
CA ASP A 11 44.81 -24.72 17.22
C ASP A 11 44.03 -25.45 16.12
N GLU A 12 43.91 -26.78 16.19
CA GLU A 12 43.10 -27.56 15.24
C GLU A 12 41.61 -27.25 15.39
N ILE A 13 41.12 -27.14 16.63
CA ILE A 13 39.74 -26.76 16.92
C ILE A 13 39.44 -25.36 16.37
N GLU A 14 40.33 -24.39 16.57
CA GLU A 14 40.19 -23.02 16.08
C GLU A 14 40.14 -22.97 14.55
N GLN A 15 40.98 -23.76 13.86
CA GLN A 15 40.94 -23.89 12.40
C GLN A 15 39.60 -24.47 11.91
N TRP A 16 39.07 -25.49 12.58
CA TRP A 16 37.75 -26.04 12.25
C TRP A 16 36.63 -25.04 12.51
N MET A 17 36.67 -24.33 13.64
CA MET A 17 35.71 -23.28 13.97
C MET A 17 35.70 -22.18 12.91
N ALA A 18 36.89 -21.70 12.50
CA ALA A 18 37.01 -20.68 11.45
C ALA A 18 36.43 -21.16 10.11
N ARG A 19 36.67 -22.43 9.73
CA ARG A 19 36.10 -23.01 8.50
C ARG A 19 34.58 -23.17 8.54
N VAL A 20 34.02 -23.48 9.71
CA VAL A 20 32.57 -23.54 9.90
C VAL A 20 31.97 -22.14 9.83
N GLU A 21 32.62 -21.16 10.45
CA GLU A 21 32.15 -19.77 10.46
C GLU A 21 32.20 -19.15 9.05
N THR A 22 33.23 -19.41 8.25
CA THR A 22 33.28 -18.91 6.86
C THR A 22 32.17 -19.48 5.97
N ALA A 23 31.68 -20.68 6.25
CA ALA A 23 30.57 -21.29 5.52
C ALA A 23 29.18 -20.86 6.03
N ARG A 24 29.11 -20.18 7.18
CA ARG A 24 27.85 -19.86 7.86
C ARG A 24 26.94 -18.98 7.01
N GLU A 25 27.46 -17.89 6.45
CA GLU A 25 26.66 -16.96 5.65
C GLU A 25 26.10 -17.64 4.40
N ALA A 26 26.93 -18.40 3.68
CA ALA A 26 26.51 -19.15 2.49
C ALA A 26 25.40 -20.17 2.82
N ARG A 27 25.54 -20.89 3.93
CA ARG A 27 24.51 -21.82 4.42
C ARG A 27 23.20 -21.11 4.75
N LEU A 28 23.26 -19.97 5.46
CA LEU A 28 22.06 -19.19 5.81
C LEU A 28 21.39 -18.60 4.57
N ALA A 29 22.17 -18.12 3.60
CA ALA A 29 21.67 -17.63 2.33
C ALA A 29 20.96 -18.74 1.55
N LEU A 30 21.57 -19.94 1.43
CA LEU A 30 20.95 -21.09 0.78
C LEU A 30 19.61 -21.47 1.44
N LEU A 31 19.59 -21.60 2.77
CA LEU A 31 18.36 -21.89 3.51
C LEU A 31 17.29 -20.82 3.31
N THR A 32 17.68 -19.55 3.22
CA THR A 32 16.76 -18.44 2.96
C THR A 32 16.16 -18.55 1.56
N VAL A 33 16.97 -18.85 0.55
CA VAL A 33 16.51 -19.06 -0.83
C VAL A 33 15.55 -20.24 -0.92
N GLU A 34 15.90 -21.38 -0.32
CA GLU A 34 15.06 -22.59 -0.33
C GLU A 34 13.70 -22.33 0.32
N ARG A 35 13.68 -21.69 1.50
CA ARG A 35 12.43 -21.35 2.21
C ARG A 35 11.60 -20.33 1.45
N THR A 36 12.23 -19.28 0.94
CA THR A 36 11.54 -18.23 0.17
C THR A 36 10.93 -18.80 -1.09
N ARG A 37 11.66 -19.68 -1.79
CA ARG A 37 11.14 -20.37 -2.98
C ARG A 37 9.94 -21.24 -2.66
N ALA A 38 10.05 -22.09 -1.62
CA ALA A 38 8.93 -22.94 -1.20
C ALA A 38 7.68 -22.12 -0.83
N LEU A 39 7.87 -21.01 -0.11
CA LEU A 39 6.77 -20.10 0.23
C LEU A 39 6.17 -19.44 -1.01
N HIS A 40 6.99 -19.00 -1.96
CA HIS A 40 6.52 -18.38 -3.20
C HIS A 40 5.74 -19.37 -4.07
N ASP A 41 6.27 -20.58 -4.26
CA ASP A 41 5.62 -21.64 -5.02
C ASP A 41 4.25 -22.01 -4.41
N PHE A 42 4.18 -22.11 -3.08
CA PHE A 42 2.92 -22.29 -2.37
C PHE A 42 1.96 -21.11 -2.56
N ALA A 43 2.43 -19.87 -2.35
CA ALA A 43 1.63 -18.66 -2.43
C ALA A 43 0.99 -18.49 -3.81
N GLN A 44 1.73 -18.79 -4.89
CA GLN A 44 1.20 -18.74 -6.25
C GLN A 44 -0.03 -19.63 -6.43
N VAL A 45 -0.01 -20.85 -5.90
CA VAL A 45 -1.16 -21.77 -5.97
C VAL A 45 -2.26 -21.33 -5.03
N PHE A 46 -1.91 -21.02 -3.78
CA PHE A 46 -2.85 -20.66 -2.73
C PHE A 46 -3.66 -19.41 -3.06
N ILE A 47 -3.02 -18.31 -3.45
CA ILE A 47 -3.69 -17.04 -3.77
C ILE A 47 -4.74 -17.24 -4.86
N ARG A 48 -4.40 -17.96 -5.93
CA ARG A 48 -5.35 -18.25 -7.02
C ARG A 48 -6.56 -19.05 -6.54
N LEU A 49 -6.35 -20.05 -5.70
CA LEU A 49 -7.44 -20.87 -5.14
C LEU A 49 -8.30 -20.07 -4.17
N TYR A 50 -7.67 -19.24 -3.32
CA TYR A 50 -8.35 -18.34 -2.39
C TYR A 50 -9.25 -17.36 -3.13
N SER A 51 -8.72 -16.61 -4.11
CA SER A 51 -9.50 -15.67 -4.91
C SER A 51 -10.67 -16.34 -5.66
N ARG A 52 -10.43 -17.51 -6.27
CA ARG A 52 -11.51 -18.28 -6.93
C ARG A 52 -12.59 -18.73 -5.96
N THR A 53 -12.21 -19.13 -4.75
CA THR A 53 -13.16 -19.58 -3.73
C THR A 53 -13.99 -18.41 -3.21
N LYS A 54 -13.37 -17.25 -2.94
CA LYS A 54 -14.08 -16.02 -2.60
C LYS A 54 -15.10 -15.65 -3.68
N GLN A 55 -14.67 -15.64 -4.94
CA GLN A 55 -15.54 -15.30 -6.08
C GLN A 55 -16.73 -16.25 -6.22
N ARG A 56 -16.51 -17.57 -6.13
CA ARG A 56 -17.60 -18.56 -6.21
C ARG A 56 -18.64 -18.40 -5.10
N ARG A 57 -18.23 -17.88 -3.94
CA ARG A 57 -19.11 -17.64 -2.79
C ARG A 57 -19.66 -16.21 -2.74
N GLY A 58 -19.28 -15.35 -3.68
CA GLY A 58 -19.67 -13.93 -3.68
C GLY A 58 -19.10 -13.14 -2.49
N LEU A 59 -17.93 -13.53 -1.97
CA LEU A 59 -17.29 -12.88 -0.83
C LEU A 59 -16.24 -11.86 -1.26
N LEU A 60 -16.09 -10.81 -0.46
CA LEU A 60 -15.05 -9.80 -0.55
C LEU A 60 -14.40 -9.62 0.83
N ASP A 61 -13.08 -9.57 0.89
CA ASP A 61 -12.36 -9.09 2.08
C ASP A 61 -12.05 -7.60 1.97
N PHE A 62 -11.45 -7.02 3.02
CA PHE A 62 -11.18 -5.58 3.09
C PHE A 62 -10.26 -5.10 1.96
N ASP A 63 -9.24 -5.88 1.60
CA ASP A 63 -8.35 -5.56 0.49
C ASP A 63 -9.10 -5.61 -0.85
N ASP A 64 -9.97 -6.61 -1.05
CA ASP A 64 -10.80 -6.68 -2.26
C ASP A 64 -11.71 -5.46 -2.39
N LEU A 65 -12.29 -4.94 -1.29
CA LEU A 65 -13.18 -3.78 -1.34
C LEU A 65 -12.44 -2.56 -1.89
N ILE A 66 -11.23 -2.32 -1.41
CA ILE A 66 -10.39 -1.19 -1.85
C ILE A 66 -9.97 -1.38 -3.31
N LEU A 67 -9.44 -2.56 -3.66
CA LEU A 67 -8.95 -2.84 -5.01
C LEU A 67 -10.07 -2.79 -6.04
N ARG A 68 -11.25 -3.37 -5.75
CA ARG A 68 -12.39 -3.36 -6.67
C ARG A 68 -13.01 -1.97 -6.80
N ALA A 69 -13.07 -1.20 -5.72
CA ALA A 69 -13.49 0.21 -5.80
C ALA A 69 -12.57 0.99 -6.72
N ARG A 70 -11.24 0.85 -6.56
CA ARG A 70 -10.27 1.43 -7.50
C ARG A 70 -10.54 0.97 -8.93
N ASP A 71 -10.70 -0.33 -9.16
CA ASP A 71 -10.88 -0.88 -10.51
C ASP A 71 -12.14 -0.31 -11.17
N LEU A 72 -13.25 -0.21 -10.44
CA LEU A 72 -14.50 0.40 -10.94
C LEU A 72 -14.33 1.88 -11.31
N LEU A 73 -13.48 2.61 -10.60
CA LEU A 73 -13.21 4.04 -10.82
C LEU A 73 -12.11 4.30 -11.85
N THR A 74 -11.37 3.27 -12.28
CA THR A 74 -10.23 3.41 -13.19
C THR A 74 -10.41 2.70 -14.52
N ASP A 75 -11.25 1.66 -14.59
CA ASP A 75 -11.55 0.95 -15.83
C ASP A 75 -12.30 1.87 -16.81
N PRO A 76 -11.70 2.24 -17.96
CA PRO A 76 -12.31 3.16 -18.91
C PRO A 76 -13.65 2.69 -19.46
N SER A 77 -13.95 1.39 -19.41
CA SER A 77 -15.21 0.83 -19.90
C SER A 77 -16.41 1.12 -18.99
N VAL A 78 -16.17 1.38 -17.70
CA VAL A 78 -17.24 1.57 -16.69
C VAL A 78 -17.08 2.84 -15.85
N ALA A 79 -15.87 3.37 -15.72
CA ALA A 79 -15.56 4.45 -14.79
C ALA A 79 -16.43 5.70 -15.00
N ALA A 80 -16.62 6.14 -16.25
CA ALA A 80 -17.46 7.30 -16.55
C ALA A 80 -18.92 7.11 -16.09
N TRP A 81 -19.48 5.91 -16.27
CA TRP A 81 -20.83 5.60 -15.81
C TRP A 81 -20.91 5.51 -14.29
N VAL A 82 -19.92 4.89 -13.64
CA VAL A 82 -19.85 4.80 -12.18
C VAL A 82 -19.75 6.19 -11.56
N LEU A 83 -18.84 7.01 -12.05
CA LEU A 83 -18.64 8.40 -11.60
C LEU A 83 -19.89 9.23 -11.84
N TYR A 84 -20.53 9.14 -13.01
CA TYR A 84 -21.80 9.81 -13.28
C TYR A 84 -22.90 9.42 -12.29
N ARG A 85 -22.99 8.14 -11.90
CA ARG A 85 -23.96 7.67 -10.90
C ARG A 85 -23.64 8.20 -9.49
N LEU A 86 -22.37 8.41 -9.17
CA LEU A 86 -21.91 8.98 -7.90
C LEU A 86 -22.02 10.52 -7.86
N ASP A 87 -21.94 11.19 -9.01
CA ASP A 87 -22.04 12.64 -9.18
C ASP A 87 -23.35 13.22 -8.60
N GLY A 88 -24.37 12.37 -8.44
CA GLY A 88 -25.66 12.67 -7.81
C GLY A 88 -25.72 12.59 -6.28
N GLY A 89 -24.64 12.21 -5.57
CA GLY A 89 -24.68 11.99 -4.12
C GLY A 89 -23.51 12.52 -3.28
N ILE A 90 -22.38 12.89 -3.88
CA ILE A 90 -21.18 13.31 -3.12
C ILE A 90 -20.74 14.71 -3.54
N ASP A 91 -20.88 15.67 -2.64
CA ASP A 91 -20.49 17.07 -2.89
C ASP A 91 -19.18 17.44 -2.15
N HIS A 92 -18.88 16.75 -1.05
CA HIS A 92 -17.71 17.02 -0.22
C HIS A 92 -16.99 15.71 0.14
N ILE A 93 -15.67 15.70 -0.04
CA ILE A 93 -14.80 14.60 0.39
C ILE A 93 -13.92 15.11 1.52
N LEU A 94 -13.96 14.44 2.67
CA LEU A 94 -13.12 14.71 3.83
C LEU A 94 -12.26 13.48 4.09
N VAL A 95 -10.94 13.66 4.07
CA VAL A 95 -9.96 12.62 4.36
C VAL A 95 -9.23 13.02 5.64
N ASP A 96 -9.45 12.26 6.70
CA ASP A 96 -8.73 12.40 7.97
C ASP A 96 -7.63 11.33 8.07
N GLU A 97 -6.64 11.55 8.93
CA GLU A 97 -5.48 10.67 9.11
C GLU A 97 -4.80 10.29 7.78
N ALA A 98 -4.73 11.26 6.86
CA ALA A 98 -4.29 11.04 5.48
C ALA A 98 -2.84 10.50 5.38
N GLN A 99 -2.02 10.71 6.41
CA GLN A 99 -0.68 10.13 6.49
C GLN A 99 -0.66 8.59 6.57
N ASP A 100 -1.76 7.97 6.99
CA ASP A 100 -1.89 6.51 7.14
C ASP A 100 -2.63 5.86 5.96
N THR A 101 -2.85 6.62 4.89
CA THR A 101 -3.50 6.13 3.67
C THR A 101 -2.51 5.41 2.75
N SER A 102 -2.90 4.25 2.26
CA SER A 102 -2.11 3.46 1.30
C SER A 102 -2.18 4.03 -0.13
N PRO A 103 -1.21 3.74 -1.00
CA PRO A 103 -1.22 4.23 -2.40
C PRO A 103 -2.50 3.85 -3.17
N VAL A 104 -3.08 2.68 -2.90
CA VAL A 104 -4.31 2.24 -3.59
C VAL A 104 -5.54 3.03 -3.11
N GLN A 105 -5.61 3.35 -1.82
CA GLN A 105 -6.68 4.20 -1.29
C GLN A 105 -6.58 5.63 -1.85
N TRP A 106 -5.35 6.16 -1.99
CA TRP A 106 -5.13 7.44 -2.66
C TRP A 106 -5.66 7.45 -4.09
N GLN A 107 -5.43 6.38 -4.86
CA GLN A 107 -5.99 6.27 -6.22
C GLN A 107 -7.53 6.33 -6.22
N VAL A 108 -8.21 5.75 -5.22
CA VAL A 108 -9.66 5.85 -5.09
C VAL A 108 -10.08 7.30 -4.84
N ILE A 109 -9.45 7.96 -3.87
CA ILE A 109 -9.73 9.36 -3.50
C ILE A 109 -9.49 10.29 -4.70
N GLU A 110 -8.36 10.13 -5.40
CA GLU A 110 -8.03 10.88 -6.61
C GLU A 110 -9.10 10.77 -7.68
N ARG A 111 -9.57 9.56 -7.98
CA ARG A 111 -10.56 9.35 -9.04
C ARG A 111 -11.91 9.95 -8.70
N LEU A 112 -12.32 9.87 -7.44
CA LEU A 112 -13.54 10.53 -6.96
C LEU A 112 -13.41 12.06 -7.05
N ALA A 113 -12.25 12.61 -6.67
CA ALA A 113 -12.01 14.05 -6.71
C ALA A 113 -11.80 14.60 -8.13
N GLN A 114 -11.28 13.81 -9.08
CA GLN A 114 -11.08 14.23 -10.48
C GLN A 114 -12.41 14.63 -11.13
N GLU A 115 -13.48 13.88 -10.90
CA GLU A 115 -14.81 14.20 -11.41
C GLU A 115 -15.29 15.59 -10.95
N PHE A 116 -14.90 16.04 -9.76
CA PHE A 116 -15.28 17.37 -9.25
C PHE A 116 -14.65 18.52 -10.04
N THR A 117 -13.57 18.23 -10.78
CA THR A 117 -12.80 19.22 -11.54
C THR A 117 -12.98 19.07 -13.06
N ALA A 118 -13.66 18.01 -13.52
CA ALA A 118 -13.78 17.65 -14.94
C ALA A 118 -14.81 18.49 -15.75
N GLY A 119 -15.32 19.60 -15.21
CA GLY A 119 -16.23 20.53 -15.90
C GLY A 119 -17.56 20.70 -15.16
N ALA A 120 -18.54 21.32 -15.83
CA ALA A 120 -19.90 21.45 -15.31
C ALA A 120 -20.55 20.05 -15.23
N GLY A 121 -20.34 19.36 -14.12
CA GLY A 121 -21.06 18.14 -13.77
C GLY A 121 -22.57 18.37 -13.75
N ALA A 122 -23.35 17.34 -13.45
CA ALA A 122 -24.82 17.43 -13.48
C ALA A 122 -25.39 18.54 -12.56
N ARG A 123 -24.58 19.04 -11.63
CA ARG A 123 -24.91 20.07 -10.64
C ARG A 123 -23.90 21.23 -10.69
N ALA A 124 -23.92 22.02 -11.77
CA ALA A 124 -23.05 23.18 -11.96
C ALA A 124 -23.23 24.29 -10.90
N ASP A 125 -24.32 24.24 -10.15
CA ASP A 125 -24.69 25.14 -9.06
C ASP A 125 -24.16 24.70 -7.68
N VAL A 126 -23.62 23.47 -7.56
CA VAL A 126 -23.13 22.94 -6.29
C VAL A 126 -21.61 23.04 -6.21
N ARG A 127 -21.12 23.75 -5.18
CA ARG A 127 -19.69 23.85 -4.90
C ARG A 127 -19.17 22.54 -4.32
N ARG A 128 -18.28 21.87 -5.04
CA ARG A 128 -17.62 20.64 -4.57
C ARG A 128 -16.28 20.94 -3.91
N THR A 129 -15.96 20.21 -2.84
CA THR A 129 -14.71 20.43 -2.09
C THR A 129 -14.04 19.12 -1.69
N LEU A 130 -12.70 19.18 -1.60
CA LEU A 130 -11.87 18.13 -1.04
C LEU A 130 -11.08 18.73 0.13
N PHE A 131 -11.16 18.09 1.29
CA PHE A 131 -10.43 18.46 2.50
C PHE A 131 -9.61 17.28 2.97
N VAL A 132 -8.32 17.51 3.22
CA VAL A 132 -7.36 16.46 3.60
C VAL A 132 -6.64 16.93 4.86
N VAL A 133 -6.72 16.15 5.92
CA VAL A 133 -6.07 16.39 7.23
C VAL A 133 -5.12 15.25 7.51
N GLY A 134 -3.93 15.57 7.97
CA GLY A 134 -2.97 14.59 8.42
C GLY A 134 -1.65 15.21 8.88
N ASP A 135 -0.92 14.49 9.71
CA ASP A 135 0.42 14.85 10.17
C ASP A 135 1.40 13.73 9.84
N ARG A 136 2.32 14.00 8.92
CA ARG A 136 3.37 13.06 8.52
C ARG A 136 4.18 12.53 9.71
N LYS A 137 4.39 13.33 10.76
CA LYS A 137 5.15 12.91 11.95
C LYS A 137 4.43 11.83 12.77
N GLN A 138 3.12 11.65 12.55
CA GLN A 138 2.28 10.69 13.26
C GLN A 138 2.05 9.40 12.46
N SER A 139 2.61 9.28 11.25
CA SER A 139 2.47 8.06 10.46
C SER A 139 3.18 6.89 11.14
N ILE A 140 2.39 5.92 11.61
CA ILE A 140 2.87 4.72 12.31
C ILE A 140 2.37 3.42 11.67
N TYR A 141 1.53 3.50 10.63
CA TYR A 141 0.88 2.34 10.00
C TYR A 141 1.57 1.82 8.72
N SER A 142 2.88 2.02 8.57
CA SER A 142 3.64 1.52 7.42
C SER A 142 3.57 -0.01 7.25
N PHE A 143 3.36 -0.75 8.36
CA PHE A 143 3.14 -2.20 8.34
C PHE A 143 1.83 -2.63 7.67
N GLN A 144 0.85 -1.72 7.54
CA GLN A 144 -0.39 -1.93 6.79
C GLN A 144 -0.31 -1.39 5.35
N GLY A 145 0.86 -0.91 4.92
CA GLY A 145 1.07 -0.38 3.58
C GLY A 145 0.75 1.11 3.44
N ALA A 146 0.58 1.85 4.54
CA ALA A 146 0.54 3.31 4.52
C ALA A 146 1.86 3.86 3.97
N ASP A 147 1.78 4.85 3.08
CA ASP A 147 2.95 5.53 2.55
C ASP A 147 2.86 7.04 2.79
N ALA A 148 3.59 7.52 3.80
CA ALA A 148 3.66 8.93 4.12
C ALA A 148 4.25 9.80 2.99
N ARG A 149 4.97 9.21 2.03
CA ARG A 149 5.45 9.94 0.84
C ARG A 149 4.30 10.25 -0.12
N GLU A 150 3.33 9.35 -0.21
CA GLU A 150 2.14 9.56 -1.03
C GLU A 150 1.30 10.70 -0.46
N PHE A 151 1.19 10.83 0.88
CA PHE A 151 0.54 11.98 1.49
C PHE A 151 1.15 13.33 1.03
N ASP A 152 2.49 13.45 1.02
CA ASP A 152 3.17 14.67 0.58
C ASP A 152 2.92 14.94 -0.92
N ARG A 153 2.97 13.89 -1.76
CA ARG A 153 2.69 13.97 -3.20
C ARG A 153 1.26 14.47 -3.44
N MET A 154 0.30 13.90 -2.72
CA MET A 154 -1.11 14.21 -2.88
C MET A 154 -1.48 15.60 -2.38
N ARG A 155 -0.88 16.03 -1.27
CA ARG A 155 -1.02 17.41 -0.79
C ARG A 155 -0.58 18.42 -1.86
N GLN A 156 0.56 18.18 -2.52
CA GLN A 156 1.05 19.06 -3.59
C GLN A 156 0.13 19.04 -4.82
N GLU A 157 -0.27 17.86 -5.29
CA GLU A 157 -1.12 17.72 -6.49
C GLU A 157 -2.49 18.36 -6.29
N PHE A 158 -3.12 18.14 -5.14
CA PHE A 158 -4.40 18.76 -4.83
C PHE A 158 -4.29 20.25 -4.61
N GLY A 159 -3.22 20.75 -3.96
CA GLY A 159 -2.97 22.19 -3.83
C GLY A 159 -2.98 22.90 -5.18
N LEU A 160 -2.21 22.39 -6.15
CA LEU A 160 -2.14 22.95 -7.50
C LEU A 160 -3.49 22.95 -8.23
N ARG A 161 -4.26 21.86 -8.13
CA ARG A 161 -5.57 21.73 -8.79
C ARG A 161 -6.63 22.62 -8.15
N LEU A 162 -6.63 22.69 -6.83
CA LEU A 162 -7.61 23.45 -6.06
C LEU A 162 -7.40 24.97 -6.19
N ASP A 163 -6.15 25.42 -6.26
CA ASP A 163 -5.81 26.81 -6.57
C ASP A 163 -6.36 27.24 -7.94
N ALA A 164 -6.27 26.36 -8.95
CA ALA A 164 -6.85 26.61 -10.27
C ALA A 164 -8.38 26.72 -10.27
N THR A 165 -9.06 26.18 -9.25
CA THR A 165 -10.52 26.23 -9.07
C THR A 165 -11.02 27.29 -8.09
N GLY A 166 -10.11 28.11 -7.53
CA GLY A 166 -10.45 29.19 -6.59
C GLY A 166 -10.89 28.72 -5.19
N THR A 167 -10.56 27.47 -4.81
CA THR A 167 -10.83 26.91 -3.48
C THR A 167 -9.54 26.34 -2.89
N PRO A 168 -8.61 27.18 -2.38
CA PRO A 168 -7.27 26.74 -2.00
C PRO A 168 -7.28 25.65 -0.92
N LEU A 169 -6.30 24.76 -0.97
CA LEU A 169 -6.07 23.78 0.10
C LEU A 169 -5.72 24.52 1.40
N GLN A 170 -6.50 24.32 2.46
CA GLN A 170 -6.20 24.93 3.75
C GLN A 170 -5.19 24.08 4.52
N GLU A 171 -3.99 24.60 4.69
CA GLU A 171 -2.96 24.01 5.55
C GLU A 171 -3.08 24.61 6.96
N ARG A 172 -3.29 23.76 7.96
CA ARG A 172 -3.19 24.13 9.38
C ARG A 172 -2.24 23.19 10.10
#